data_AF-A0A356GCM9-F1
#
_entry.id   AF-A0A356GCM9-F1
#
_cell.length_a   1.000
_cell.length_b   1.000
_cell.length_c   1.000
_cell.angle_alpha   90.00
_cell.angle_beta   90.00
_cell.angle_gamma   90.00
#
_symmetry.space_group_name_H-M   'P 1'
#
loop_
_entity.id
_entity.type
_entity.pdbx_description
1 polymer ?
#
loop_
_entity_poly.entity_id
_entity_poly.type
_entity_poly.pdbx_seq_one_letter_code
_entity_poly.pdbx_strand_id
1 'polypeptide(L)'
;MKWISTKGRYQRKHKPVCNWIPILILLAVFSVGAIMAVRGILRDQNRQEKYDFISESVHAEESSTADYIPAIPVIPADTTRDPAEIETEPEILTQYASVYEQNPDLFGWICIENTVLDYTVMHTPDDPEKYLRLSFEGEISTAGTPFMDAKCEIDSDNYIIYGHNMKNGTNSRRNTRLCVPRHRMFACRLL
;
A
#
# COMPACT_ATOMS: atom_id res chain seq x y z
N MET A 1 -72.60 20.41 -60.97
CA MET A 1 -71.64 20.88 -59.95
C MET A 1 -70.78 19.71 -59.52
N LYS A 2 -69.46 19.75 -59.79
CA LYS A 2 -68.52 18.67 -59.49
C LYS A 2 -67.54 19.21 -58.45
N TRP A 3 -67.68 18.76 -57.20
CA TRP A 3 -66.80 19.15 -56.10
C TRP A 3 -65.58 18.24 -56.10
N ILE A 4 -64.38 18.80 -56.26
CA ILE A 4 -63.11 18.08 -56.20
C ILE A 4 -62.55 18.29 -54.78
N SER A 5 -62.48 17.21 -54.01
CA SER A 5 -61.89 17.20 -52.67
C SER A 5 -60.38 16.94 -52.76
N THR A 6 -59.56 17.93 -52.42
CA THR A 6 -58.12 17.75 -52.24
C THR A 6 -57.81 17.49 -50.76
N LYS A 7 -57.65 16.23 -50.38
CA LYS A 7 -57.10 15.88 -49.05
C LYS A 7 -55.59 16.12 -49.06
N GLY A 8 -55.15 17.20 -48.41
CA GLY A 8 -53.73 17.45 -48.14
C GLY A 8 -53.12 16.35 -47.29
N ARG A 9 -52.06 15.70 -47.79
CA ARG A 9 -51.30 14.69 -47.05
C ARG A 9 -50.37 15.39 -46.06
N TYR A 10 -50.63 15.22 -44.76
CA TYR A 10 -49.76 15.69 -43.69
C TYR A 10 -48.45 14.87 -43.68
N GLN A 11 -47.37 15.45 -44.20
CA GLN A 11 -46.03 14.86 -44.19
C GLN A 11 -45.39 15.09 -42.81
N ARG A 12 -45.20 14.02 -42.01
CA ARG A 12 -44.43 14.10 -40.76
C ARG A 12 -42.97 14.43 -41.10
N LYS A 13 -42.53 15.66 -40.80
CA LYS A 13 -41.13 16.07 -40.91
C LYS A 13 -40.30 15.29 -39.89
N HIS A 14 -39.49 14.33 -40.35
CA HIS A 14 -38.49 13.66 -39.53
C HIS A 14 -37.41 14.67 -39.13
N LYS A 15 -37.26 14.98 -37.84
CA LYS A 15 -36.22 15.90 -37.34
C LYS A 15 -34.91 15.11 -37.18
N PRO A 16 -33.84 15.38 -37.96
CA PRO A 16 -32.61 14.60 -37.89
C PRO A 16 -31.89 14.72 -36.54
N VAL A 17 -32.16 15.80 -35.79
CA VAL A 17 -31.54 16.11 -34.50
C VAL A 17 -31.91 15.12 -33.38
N CYS A 18 -33.06 14.44 -33.47
CA CYS A 18 -33.50 13.49 -32.44
C CYS A 18 -32.67 12.19 -32.43
N ASN A 19 -32.07 11.83 -33.58
CA ASN A 19 -31.36 10.56 -33.74
C ASN A 19 -29.90 10.59 -33.22
N TRP A 20 -29.32 11.78 -33.00
CA TRP A 20 -27.93 11.89 -32.50
C TRP A 20 -27.85 11.84 -30.96
N ILE A 21 -28.96 12.09 -30.28
CA ILE A 21 -29.08 12.04 -28.82
C ILE A 21 -28.61 10.67 -28.25
N PRO A 22 -29.06 9.50 -28.76
CA PRO A 22 -28.57 8.21 -28.26
C PRO A 22 -27.08 7.99 -28.53
N ILE A 23 -26.55 8.49 -29.65
CA ILE A 23 -25.12 8.36 -30.00
C ILE A 23 -24.26 9.18 -29.02
N LEU A 24 -24.68 10.40 -28.70
CA LEU A 24 -23.99 11.24 -27.72
C LEU A 24 -24.01 10.63 -26.31
N ILE A 25 -25.14 10.01 -25.93
CA ILE A 25 -25.24 9.30 -24.64
C ILE A 25 -24.27 8.11 -24.61
N LEU A 26 -24.18 7.32 -25.67
CA LEU A 26 -23.22 6.20 -25.75
C LEU A 26 -21.76 6.68 -25.68
N LEU A 27 -21.43 7.78 -26.37
CA LEU A 27 -20.09 8.39 -26.32
C LEU A 27 -19.74 8.89 -24.92
N ALA A 28 -20.70 9.49 -24.21
CA ALA A 28 -20.51 9.94 -22.84
C ALA A 28 -20.31 8.75 -21.86
N VAL A 29 -21.05 7.66 -22.02
CA VAL A 29 -20.86 6.45 -21.20
C VAL A 29 -19.49 5.82 -21.47
N PHE A 30 -19.07 5.76 -22.73
CA PHE A 30 -17.76 5.23 -23.12
C PHE A 30 -16.61 6.10 -22.58
N SER A 31 -16.74 7.42 -22.64
CA SER A 31 -15.70 8.33 -22.12
C SER A 31 -15.56 8.21 -20.60
N VAL A 32 -16.66 8.08 -19.85
CA VAL A 32 -16.61 7.83 -18.40
C VAL A 32 -15.90 6.50 -18.08
N GLY A 33 -16.20 5.43 -18.83
CA GLY A 33 -15.53 4.15 -18.67
C GLY A 33 -14.01 4.24 -18.92
N ALA A 34 -13.61 4.89 -20.00
CA ALA A 34 -12.20 5.11 -20.33
C ALA A 34 -11.48 5.94 -19.26
N ILE A 35 -12.11 7.00 -18.77
CA ILE A 35 -11.56 7.85 -17.70
C ILE A 35 -11.34 7.04 -16.41
N MET A 36 -12.29 6.18 -16.04
CA MET A 36 -12.16 5.33 -14.83
C MET A 36 -11.03 4.30 -14.98
N ALA A 37 -10.89 3.69 -16.17
CA ALA A 37 -9.80 2.77 -16.45
C ALA A 37 -8.42 3.45 -16.40
N VAL A 38 -8.28 4.61 -17.05
CA VAL A 38 -7.04 5.41 -17.01
C VAL A 38 -6.71 5.83 -15.58
N ARG A 39 -7.69 6.33 -14.82
CA ARG A 39 -7.51 6.66 -13.40
C ARG A 39 -7.08 5.45 -12.57
N GLY A 40 -7.64 4.27 -12.85
CA GLY A 40 -7.24 3.03 -12.19
C GLY A 40 -5.77 2.67 -12.44
N ILE A 41 -5.34 2.76 -13.70
CA ILE A 41 -3.95 2.49 -14.11
C ILE A 41 -2.99 3.51 -13.49
N LEU A 42 -3.30 4.81 -13.56
CA LEU A 42 -2.47 5.86 -12.98
C LEU A 42 -2.33 5.73 -11.46
N ARG A 43 -3.41 5.34 -10.75
CA ARG A 43 -3.37 5.08 -9.31
C ARG A 43 -2.48 3.90 -8.95
N ASP A 44 -2.44 2.87 -9.79
CA ASP A 44 -1.60 1.68 -9.57
C ASP A 44 -0.12 2.00 -9.75
N GLN A 45 0.22 2.79 -10.78
CA GLN A 45 1.58 3.28 -11.03
C GLN A 45 2.10 4.15 -9.89
N ASN A 46 1.32 5.16 -9.50
CA ASN A 46 1.68 6.06 -8.40
C ASN A 46 1.84 5.32 -7.05
N ARG A 47 1.19 4.17 -6.88
CA ARG A 47 1.38 3.31 -5.71
C ARG A 47 2.76 2.66 -5.74
N GLN A 48 3.12 2.02 -6.86
CA GLN A 48 4.42 1.35 -6.98
C GLN A 48 5.57 2.32 -6.79
N GLU A 49 5.54 3.48 -7.45
CA GLU A 49 6.58 4.51 -7.31
C GLU A 49 6.77 4.98 -5.86
N LYS A 50 5.68 5.13 -5.08
CA LYS A 50 5.78 5.48 -3.65
C LYS A 50 6.51 4.40 -2.85
N TYR A 51 6.16 3.13 -3.05
CA TYR A 51 6.83 2.03 -2.34
C TYR A 51 8.29 1.88 -2.76
N ASP A 52 8.57 1.97 -4.07
CA ASP A 52 9.92 1.90 -4.62
C ASP A 52 10.79 3.02 -4.02
N PHE A 53 10.25 4.25 -3.94
CA PHE A 53 10.94 5.38 -3.32
C PHE A 53 11.26 5.18 -1.83
N ILE A 54 10.30 4.68 -1.03
CA ILE A 54 10.53 4.41 0.40
C ILE A 54 11.58 3.30 0.58
N SER A 55 11.50 2.24 -0.24
CA SER A 55 12.49 1.16 -0.21
C SER A 55 13.88 1.66 -0.57
N GLU A 56 14.00 2.49 -1.61
CA GLU A 56 15.27 3.04 -2.06
C GLU A 56 15.88 4.00 -1.02
N SER A 57 15.07 4.81 -0.32
CA SER A 57 15.58 5.68 0.76
C SER A 57 16.13 4.88 1.93
N VAL A 58 15.45 3.79 2.31
CA VAL A 58 15.89 2.91 3.41
C VAL A 58 17.20 2.20 3.04
N HIS A 59 17.29 1.66 1.82
CA HIS A 59 18.51 0.99 1.33
C HIS A 59 19.69 1.95 1.20
N ALA A 60 19.44 3.21 0.84
CA ALA A 60 20.48 4.23 0.79
C ALA A 60 21.03 4.55 2.19
N GLU A 61 20.15 4.65 3.20
CA GLU A 61 20.55 4.87 4.60
C GLU A 61 21.32 3.66 5.17
N GLU A 62 20.89 2.43 4.87
CA GLU A 62 21.58 1.20 5.27
C GLU A 62 22.99 1.11 4.67
N SER A 63 23.15 1.37 3.37
CA SER A 63 24.47 1.35 2.72
C SER A 63 25.41 2.45 3.25
N SER A 64 24.87 3.58 3.73
CA SER A 64 25.68 4.64 4.34
C SER A 64 26.10 4.33 5.79
N THR A 65 25.37 3.46 6.47
CA THR A 65 25.64 3.06 7.86
C THR A 65 26.57 1.84 7.91
N ALA A 66 26.59 1.01 6.87
CA ALA A 66 27.44 -0.18 6.77
C ALA A 66 28.96 0.09 6.78
N ASP A 67 29.40 1.31 6.45
CA ASP A 67 30.81 1.72 6.57
C ASP A 67 31.19 2.22 7.97
N TYR A 68 30.23 2.35 8.89
CA TYR A 68 30.49 2.60 10.31
C TYR A 68 30.42 1.29 11.08
N ILE A 69 31.58 0.64 11.26
CA ILE A 69 31.74 -0.40 12.29
C ILE A 69 31.33 0.24 13.64
N PRO A 70 30.27 -0.19 14.33
CA PRO A 70 30.11 0.19 15.72
C PRO A 70 31.26 -0.48 16.45
N ALA A 71 32.26 0.30 16.84
CA ALA A 71 33.18 -0.10 17.88
C ALA A 71 32.32 -0.46 19.09
N ILE A 72 32.18 -1.76 19.34
CA ILE A 72 31.61 -2.31 20.56
C ILE A 72 32.26 -1.51 21.71
N PRO A 73 31.52 -0.70 22.47
CA PRO A 73 32.06 -0.18 23.72
C PRO A 73 32.22 -1.41 24.60
N VAL A 74 33.47 -1.83 24.78
CA VAL A 74 33.86 -2.80 25.80
C VAL A 74 33.34 -2.24 27.12
N ILE A 75 32.21 -2.76 27.60
CA ILE A 75 31.70 -2.52 28.94
C ILE A 75 32.74 -3.12 29.88
N PRO A 76 33.48 -2.34 30.70
CA PRO A 76 34.22 -2.93 31.80
C PRO A 76 33.17 -3.37 32.82
N ALA A 77 33.12 -4.66 33.08
CA ALA A 77 32.41 -5.21 34.21
C ALA A 77 32.92 -4.55 35.49
N ASP A 78 32.06 -3.78 36.17
CA ASP A 78 31.86 -3.76 37.62
C ASP A 78 31.02 -2.54 38.02
N THR A 79 29.84 -2.77 38.60
CA THR A 79 29.31 -2.08 39.79
C THR A 79 27.80 -2.32 39.89
N THR A 80 27.46 -3.21 40.81
CA THR A 80 26.20 -3.33 41.56
C THR A 80 25.42 -2.01 41.69
N ARG A 81 24.18 -1.96 41.19
CA ARG A 81 23.07 -1.12 41.70
C ARG A 81 21.71 -1.56 41.12
N ASP A 82 20.80 -1.84 42.06
CA ASP A 82 19.33 -1.91 42.06
C ASP A 82 18.54 -1.89 40.72
N PRO A 83 17.60 -2.83 40.49
CA PRO A 83 16.85 -2.93 39.23
C PRO A 83 15.65 -1.98 39.22
N ALA A 84 15.90 -0.73 38.83
CA ALA A 84 14.84 0.17 38.38
C ALA A 84 14.69 0.04 36.86
N GLU A 85 13.64 -0.69 36.46
CA GLU A 85 12.84 -0.53 35.24
C GLU A 85 13.57 0.16 34.07
N ILE A 86 14.30 -0.63 33.29
CA ILE A 86 14.70 -0.24 31.95
C ILE A 86 13.42 -0.35 31.11
N GLU A 87 12.70 0.76 30.99
CA GLU A 87 11.72 0.94 29.93
C GLU A 87 12.50 0.86 28.62
N THR A 88 12.53 -0.34 28.04
CA THR A 88 13.13 -0.63 26.74
C THR A 88 12.30 0.08 25.69
N GLU A 89 12.59 1.37 25.49
CA GLU A 89 12.20 2.10 24.29
C GLU A 89 12.75 1.29 23.10
N PRO A 90 11.90 0.90 22.13
CA PRO A 90 12.35 0.08 21.02
C PRO A 90 13.46 0.83 20.30
N GLU A 91 14.65 0.25 20.24
CA GLU A 91 15.80 0.82 19.54
C GLU A 91 15.46 0.85 18.04
N ILE A 92 14.91 1.98 17.57
CA ILE A 92 14.65 2.21 16.17
C ILE A 92 16.02 2.34 15.51
N LEU A 93 16.35 1.39 14.62
CA LEU A 93 17.57 1.47 13.83
C LEU A 93 17.55 2.79 13.05
N THR A 94 18.67 3.51 13.05
CA THR A 94 18.76 4.87 12.46
C THR A 94 18.29 4.92 11.01
N GLN A 95 18.52 3.83 10.25
CA GLN A 95 18.08 3.66 8.86
C GLN A 95 16.57 3.60 8.62
N TYR A 96 15.78 3.45 9.70
CA TYR A 96 14.31 3.47 9.64
C TYR A 96 13.73 4.69 10.34
N ALA A 97 14.55 5.56 10.94
CA ALA A 97 14.07 6.71 11.70
C ALA A 97 13.31 7.69 10.80
N SER A 98 13.81 7.96 9.59
CA SER A 98 13.18 8.86 8.61
C SER A 98 11.82 8.34 8.12
N VAL A 99 11.65 7.01 8.04
CA VAL A 99 10.37 6.38 7.68
C VAL A 99 9.44 6.30 8.88
N TYR A 100 9.96 6.02 10.08
CA TYR A 100 9.19 6.03 11.31
C TYR A 100 8.59 7.41 11.63
N GLU A 101 9.30 8.50 11.34
CA GLU A 101 8.77 9.86 11.46
C GLU A 101 7.56 10.13 10.55
N GLN A 102 7.50 9.47 9.39
CA GLN A 102 6.35 9.58 8.49
C GLN A 102 5.13 8.81 8.99
N ASN A 103 5.36 7.64 9.60
CA ASN A 103 4.30 6.88 10.27
C ASN A 103 4.83 6.13 11.51
N PRO A 104 4.42 6.53 12.73
CA PRO A 104 4.88 5.90 13.97
C PRO A 104 4.30 4.50 14.20
N ASP A 105 3.31 4.07 13.40
CA ASP A 105 2.80 2.70 13.44
C ASP A 105 3.76 1.71 12.74
N LEU A 106 4.91 2.17 12.22
CA LEU A 106 5.92 1.33 11.57
C LEU A 106 6.58 0.42 12.61
N PHE A 107 6.51 -0.89 12.37
CA PHE A 107 7.17 -1.90 13.21
C PHE A 107 8.49 -2.36 12.62
N GLY A 108 8.57 -2.51 11.30
CA GLY A 108 9.76 -3.03 10.65
C GLY A 108 9.61 -3.20 9.15
N TRP A 109 10.52 -3.96 8.56
CA TRP A 109 10.66 -4.06 7.11
C TRP A 109 10.79 -5.50 6.65
N ILE A 110 9.82 -6.02 5.90
CA ILE A 110 9.91 -7.38 5.37
C ILE A 110 10.61 -7.39 4.02
N CYS A 111 11.68 -8.18 3.96
CA CYS A 111 12.47 -8.38 2.76
C CYS A 111 12.74 -9.88 2.61
N ILE A 112 12.42 -10.47 1.45
CA ILE A 112 12.71 -11.88 1.16
C ILE A 112 13.69 -11.95 -0.01
N GLU A 113 14.84 -12.56 0.25
CA GLU A 113 15.88 -12.80 -0.75
C GLU A 113 15.32 -13.46 -2.01
N ASN A 114 15.78 -12.97 -3.17
CA ASN A 114 15.38 -13.44 -4.49
C ASN A 114 13.88 -13.26 -4.80
N THR A 115 13.21 -12.35 -4.09
CA THR A 115 11.84 -11.92 -4.42
C THR A 115 11.75 -10.40 -4.51
N VAL A 116 10.66 -9.92 -5.09
CA VAL A 116 10.31 -8.48 -5.12
C VAL A 116 9.55 -8.08 -3.83
N LEU A 117 9.54 -8.95 -2.80
CA LEU A 117 8.85 -8.65 -1.54
C LEU A 117 9.78 -7.81 -0.68
N ASP A 118 9.58 -6.49 -0.72
CA ASP A 118 10.35 -5.49 0.00
C ASP A 118 9.39 -4.39 0.49
N TYR A 119 8.80 -4.58 1.67
CA TYR A 119 7.68 -3.76 2.14
C TYR A 119 7.78 -3.37 3.62
N THR A 120 7.27 -2.19 3.95
CA THR A 120 7.00 -1.78 5.34
C THR A 120 5.97 -2.69 6.00
N VAL A 121 6.18 -2.98 7.28
CA VAL A 121 5.23 -3.69 8.13
C VAL A 121 4.77 -2.77 9.23
N MET A 122 3.46 -2.56 9.30
CA MET A 122 2.82 -1.73 10.32
C MET A 122 2.35 -2.59 11.49
N HIS A 123 2.30 -2.03 12.69
CA HIS A 123 1.73 -2.71 13.85
C HIS A 123 0.82 -1.78 14.65
N THR A 124 -0.44 -2.17 14.76
CA THR A 124 -1.46 -1.45 15.52
C THR A 124 -2.24 -2.43 16.40
N PRO A 125 -1.79 -2.71 17.63
CA PRO A 125 -2.42 -3.70 18.50
C PRO A 125 -3.87 -3.33 18.87
N ASP A 126 -4.15 -2.02 19.02
CA ASP A 126 -5.49 -1.51 19.33
C ASP A 126 -6.47 -1.57 18.14
N ASP A 127 -5.94 -1.56 16.91
CA ASP A 127 -6.72 -1.64 15.67
C ASP A 127 -6.02 -2.55 14.64
N PRO A 128 -6.14 -3.88 14.79
CA PRO A 128 -5.44 -4.84 13.94
C PRO A 128 -5.87 -4.80 12.47
N GLU A 129 -7.00 -4.18 12.13
CA GLU A 129 -7.51 -4.14 10.75
C GLU A 129 -7.25 -2.80 10.04
N LYS A 130 -6.66 -1.83 10.73
CA LYS A 130 -6.39 -0.46 10.24
C LYS A 130 -5.78 -0.46 8.84
N TYR A 131 -4.70 -1.22 8.65
CA TYR A 131 -3.94 -1.24 7.40
C TYR A 131 -4.46 -2.19 6.33
N LEU A 132 -5.61 -2.84 6.56
CA LEU A 132 -6.25 -3.69 5.56
C LEU A 132 -6.68 -2.88 4.31
N ARG A 133 -7.01 -1.59 4.49
CA ARG A 133 -7.45 -0.69 3.41
C ARG A 133 -6.75 0.66 3.43
N LEU A 134 -5.64 0.77 4.14
CA LEU A 134 -4.85 2.00 4.23
C LEU A 134 -3.44 1.78 3.66
N SER A 135 -2.92 2.79 2.98
CA SER A 135 -1.51 2.87 2.60
C SER A 135 -0.65 3.19 3.82
N PHE A 136 0.68 3.18 3.61
CA PHE A 136 1.65 3.60 4.61
C PHE A 136 1.36 5.03 5.12
N GLU A 137 0.88 5.94 4.28
CA GLU A 137 0.56 7.32 4.67
C GLU A 137 -0.85 7.48 5.27
N GLY A 138 -1.59 6.38 5.46
CA GLY A 138 -2.98 6.42 5.94
C GLY A 138 -4.01 6.80 4.87
N GLU A 139 -3.66 6.76 3.58
CA GLU A 139 -4.60 6.99 2.49
C GLU A 139 -5.40 5.71 2.17
N ILE A 140 -6.64 5.85 1.68
CA ILE A 140 -7.45 4.68 1.31
C ILE A 140 -6.80 3.96 0.12
N SER A 141 -6.36 2.72 0.37
CA SER A 141 -5.70 1.85 -0.59
C SER A 141 -6.47 0.54 -0.76
N THR A 142 -6.64 0.10 -2.00
CA THR A 142 -7.24 -1.21 -2.28
C THR A 142 -6.28 -2.38 -2.08
N ALA A 143 -4.97 -2.08 -2.02
CA ALA A 143 -3.91 -3.02 -1.73
C ALA A 143 -3.67 -3.20 -0.23
N GLY A 144 -4.05 -2.21 0.57
CA GLY A 144 -3.64 -2.09 1.97
C GLY A 144 -2.13 -1.93 2.12
N THR A 145 -1.64 -2.11 3.34
CA THR A 145 -0.22 -2.18 3.70
C THR A 145 -0.01 -3.44 4.52
N PRO A 146 1.11 -4.19 4.37
CA PRO A 146 1.39 -5.32 5.23
C PRO A 146 1.38 -4.91 6.71
N PHE A 147 0.71 -5.71 7.55
CA PHE A 147 0.57 -5.40 8.98
C PHE A 147 0.71 -6.64 9.84
N MET A 148 1.20 -6.46 11.06
CA MET A 148 1.42 -7.52 12.03
C MET A 148 0.14 -7.83 12.84
N ASP A 149 -0.05 -9.11 13.21
CA ASP A 149 -1.09 -9.55 14.12
C ASP A 149 -0.96 -8.86 15.48
N ALA A 150 -2.06 -8.34 16.03
CA ALA A 150 -2.07 -7.67 17.34
C ALA A 150 -1.62 -8.56 18.51
N LYS A 151 -1.61 -9.89 18.32
CA LYS A 151 -1.11 -10.85 19.33
C LYS A 151 0.41 -10.99 19.32
N CYS A 152 1.10 -10.44 18.33
CA CYS A 152 2.55 -10.47 18.27
C CYS A 152 3.12 -9.30 19.08
N GLU A 153 3.86 -9.63 20.12
CA GLU A 153 4.65 -8.67 20.90
C GLU A 153 6.02 -8.46 20.25
N ILE A 154 6.72 -7.37 20.62
CA ILE A 154 8.05 -7.01 20.11
C ILE A 154 9.06 -8.17 20.27
N ASP A 155 8.95 -8.95 21.36
CA ASP A 155 9.87 -10.06 21.66
C ASP A 155 9.37 -11.43 21.17
N SER A 156 8.35 -11.46 20.30
CA SER A 156 7.85 -12.72 19.74
C SER A 156 8.91 -13.40 18.86
N ASP A 157 9.08 -14.72 19.02
CA ASP A 157 9.98 -15.51 18.16
C ASP A 157 9.53 -15.51 16.69
N ASN A 158 8.22 -15.47 16.47
CA ASN A 158 7.60 -15.50 15.16
C ASN A 158 6.56 -14.40 15.04
N TYR A 159 6.71 -13.59 14.02
CA TYR A 159 5.75 -12.56 13.65
C TYR A 159 4.79 -13.09 12.59
N ILE A 160 3.53 -12.72 12.76
CA ILE A 160 2.49 -13.07 11.81
C ILE A 160 2.12 -11.80 11.07
N ILE A 161 2.40 -11.79 9.77
CA ILE A 161 2.17 -10.64 8.91
C ILE A 161 1.03 -10.95 7.96
N TYR A 162 0.06 -10.06 7.88
CA TYR A 162 -1.05 -10.10 6.95
C TYR A 162 -0.82 -9.13 5.80
N GLY A 163 -1.30 -9.49 4.62
CA GLY A 163 -1.34 -8.61 3.46
C GLY A 163 -2.28 -9.15 2.40
N HIS A 164 -2.65 -8.31 1.44
CA HIS A 164 -3.47 -8.75 0.31
C HIS A 164 -2.61 -9.46 -0.73
N ASN A 165 -3.05 -10.63 -1.20
CA ASN A 165 -2.45 -11.28 -2.36
C ASN A 165 -3.00 -10.64 -3.64
N MET A 166 -2.26 -9.68 -4.18
CA MET A 166 -2.59 -9.02 -5.44
C MET A 166 -2.04 -9.83 -6.62
N LYS A 167 -2.83 -10.79 -7.13
CA LYS A 167 -2.55 -11.32 -8.49
C LYS A 167 -3.05 -10.33 -9.53
N ASN A 168 -2.19 -9.97 -10.48
CA ASN A 168 -2.52 -9.15 -11.64
C ASN A 168 -3.82 -9.63 -12.31
N GLY A 169 -4.93 -8.90 -12.09
CA GLY A 169 -6.11 -8.94 -12.95
C GLY A 169 -7.35 -9.71 -12.49
N THR A 170 -7.44 -10.28 -11.29
CA THR A 170 -8.70 -10.92 -10.86
C THR A 170 -9.16 -10.49 -9.48
N ASN A 171 -10.47 -10.22 -9.36
CA ASN A 171 -11.21 -9.76 -8.18
C ASN A 171 -11.15 -10.69 -6.94
N SER A 172 -10.19 -11.62 -6.86
CA SER A 172 -9.98 -12.50 -5.72
C SER A 172 -8.84 -11.95 -4.86
N ARG A 173 -9.19 -10.98 -4.00
CA ARG A 173 -8.30 -10.54 -2.91
C ARG A 173 -8.34 -11.59 -1.82
N ARG A 174 -7.34 -12.47 -1.81
CA ARG A 174 -7.14 -13.39 -0.68
C ARG A 174 -6.17 -12.73 0.28
N ASN A 175 -6.55 -12.63 1.54
CA ASN A 175 -5.58 -12.30 2.57
C ASN A 175 -4.54 -13.42 2.62
N THR A 176 -3.28 -13.03 2.46
CA THR A 176 -2.13 -13.88 2.69
C THR A 176 -1.61 -13.61 4.10
N ARG A 177 -1.28 -14.70 4.79
CA ARG A 177 -0.65 -14.68 6.09
C ARG A 177 0.74 -15.27 5.93
N LEU A 178 1.75 -14.54 6.34
CA LEU A 178 3.14 -14.97 6.33
C LEU A 178 3.62 -15.07 7.78
N CYS A 179 4.25 -16.20 8.12
CA CYS A 179 4.93 -16.36 9.39
C CYS A 179 6.41 -16.05 9.16
N VAL A 180 6.95 -15.04 9.84
CA VAL A 180 8.32 -14.56 9.69
C VAL A 180 9.05 -14.70 11.03
N PRO A 181 10.14 -15.48 11.09
CA PRO A 181 10.98 -15.54 12.28
C PRO A 181 11.61 -14.18 12.58
N ARG A 182 11.82 -13.85 13.86
CA ARG A 182 12.38 -12.56 14.28
C ARG A 182 13.65 -12.14 13.52
N HIS A 183 14.57 -13.07 13.29
CA HIS A 183 15.83 -12.80 12.59
C HIS A 183 15.69 -12.45 11.10
N ARG A 184 14.50 -12.62 10.49
CA ARG A 184 14.25 -12.32 9.06
C ARG A 184 13.48 -11.02 8.83
N MET A 185 13.00 -10.36 9.88
CA MET A 185 12.17 -9.15 9.77
C MET A 185 12.98 -7.85 9.69
N PHE A 186 14.29 -7.90 9.93
CA PHE A 186 15.18 -6.73 9.89
C PHE A 186 16.48 -7.01 9.11
N ALA A 187 16.57 -8.18 8.49
CA ALA A 187 17.73 -8.60 7.74
C ALA A 187 17.44 -8.43 6.23
N CYS A 188 17.26 -7.18 5.79
CA CYS A 188 17.28 -6.96 4.34
C CYS A 188 18.73 -6.89 3.90
N ARG A 189 19.27 -8.06 3.52
CA ARG A 189 20.55 -8.19 2.83
C ARG A 189 21.74 -7.53 3.54
N LEU A 190 22.09 -8.09 4.70
CA LEU A 190 23.48 -8.07 5.21
C LEU A 190 24.41 -8.71 4.17
N LEU A 191 24.99 -7.89 3.29
CA LEU A 191 26.23 -8.16 2.57
C LEU A 191 27.12 -6.91 2.61
#